data_AF-A0A922LPD1-F1
#
_entry.id   AF-A0A922LPD1-F1
#
_cell.length_a   1.000
_cell.length_b   1.000
_cell.length_c   1.000
_cell.angle_alpha   90.00
_cell.angle_beta   90.00
_cell.angle_gamma   90.00
#
_symmetry.space_group_name_H-M   'P 1'
#
loop_
_entity.id
_entity.type
_entity.pdbx_description
1 polymer ?
#
loop_
_entity_poly.entity_id
_entity_poly.type
_entity_poly.pdbx_seq_one_letter_code
_entity_poly.pdbx_strand_id
1 'polypeptide(L)'
;MDQTYTLCTTMDVIFSSISSEKTSGLSKDLESARELLGEFQFAFLNLLLNHSMEGWEQWRRIFQLLANCEKAIVNYPNLYIDFITVIYHQLTNANRSEVSSSNSAVELLDIFFSESSSSSTQWKLTEPGFLPTMIGRLLKNIYSVCTSDITNKTCPSETSNILKDLFKRTDGFAHSIKHRFKWDMITSYQLLQRCTPNITEIPIEEFDWDGDEAPVIVQL
;
A
#
# COMPACT_ATOMS: atom_id res chain seq x y z
N MET A 1 0.63 14.30 10.60
CA MET A 1 1.71 15.22 10.19
C MET A 1 2.32 14.62 8.94
N ASP A 2 2.37 15.37 7.85
CA ASP A 2 2.92 14.91 6.57
C ASP A 2 4.39 14.51 6.74
N GLN A 3 4.74 13.27 6.39
CA GLN A 3 6.11 12.73 6.54
C GLN A 3 6.94 12.84 5.25
N THR A 4 6.48 13.60 4.25
CA THR A 4 7.16 13.70 2.95
C THR A 4 8.62 14.15 3.08
N TYR A 5 8.95 15.03 4.04
CA TYR A 5 10.34 15.42 4.31
C TYR A 5 11.21 14.24 4.75
N THR A 6 10.68 13.40 5.64
CA THR A 6 11.35 12.18 6.10
C THR A 6 11.57 11.23 4.93
N LEU A 7 10.57 11.05 4.06
CA LEU A 7 10.69 10.22 2.86
C LEU A 7 11.80 10.71 1.93
N CYS A 8 11.83 12.01 1.63
CA CYS A 8 12.88 12.60 0.79
C CYS A 8 14.28 12.39 1.40
N THR A 9 14.41 12.60 2.71
CA THR A 9 15.69 12.38 3.42
C THR A 9 16.11 10.91 3.35
N THR A 10 15.18 9.98 3.53
CA THR A 10 15.46 8.54 3.41
C THR A 10 15.91 8.18 2.00
N MET A 11 15.22 8.69 0.97
CA MET A 11 15.62 8.49 -0.43
C MET A 11 17.02 9.07 -0.72
N ASP A 12 17.34 10.24 -0.18
CA ASP A 12 18.68 10.84 -0.30
C ASP A 12 19.77 9.98 0.34
N VAL A 13 19.49 9.39 1.51
CA VAL A 13 20.42 8.48 2.20
C VAL A 13 20.61 7.18 1.43
N ILE A 14 19.51 6.59 0.93
CA ILE A 14 19.54 5.39 0.09
C ILE A 14 20.40 5.65 -1.15
N PHE A 15 20.14 6.75 -1.86
CA PHE A 15 20.92 7.12 -3.03
C PHE A 15 22.41 7.31 -2.73
N SER A 16 22.73 8.01 -1.63
CA SER A 16 24.11 8.27 -1.22
C SER A 16 24.86 6.98 -0.84
N SER A 17 24.13 5.93 -0.45
CA SER A 17 24.70 4.62 -0.13
C SER A 17 24.97 3.77 -1.39
N ILE A 18 24.26 4.05 -2.49
CA ILE A 18 24.34 3.29 -3.75
C ILE A 18 25.32 3.93 -4.73
N SER A 19 25.31 5.26 -4.81
CA SER A 19 26.07 6.00 -5.81
C SER A 19 27.37 6.58 -5.24
N SER A 20 28.51 6.05 -5.67
CA SER A 20 29.80 6.76 -5.59
C SER A 20 29.95 7.85 -6.67
N GLU A 21 29.05 7.91 -7.66
CA GLU A 21 29.15 8.80 -8.83
C GLU A 21 27.87 9.62 -9.08
N LYS A 22 28.05 10.83 -9.63
CA LYS A 22 26.98 11.80 -9.93
C LYS A 22 26.07 11.29 -11.05
N THR A 23 24.93 10.69 -10.72
CA THR A 23 23.81 10.55 -11.67
C THR A 23 22.89 11.78 -11.60
N SER A 24 22.18 12.07 -12.69
CA SER A 24 21.34 13.27 -12.83
C SER A 24 20.08 13.18 -11.95
N GLY A 25 19.51 14.33 -11.55
CA GLY A 25 18.48 14.39 -10.50
C GLY A 25 17.22 13.55 -10.74
N LEU A 26 16.80 13.33 -11.99
CA LEU A 26 15.60 12.54 -12.29
C LEU A 26 15.83 11.02 -12.22
N SER A 27 17.03 10.53 -12.57
CA SER A 27 17.37 9.11 -12.42
C SER A 27 17.54 8.73 -10.95
N LYS A 28 18.05 9.67 -10.15
CA LYS A 28 18.24 9.51 -8.70
C LYS A 28 16.93 9.20 -7.96
N ASP A 29 15.87 9.96 -8.22
CA ASP A 29 14.60 9.80 -7.49
C ASP A 29 13.93 8.46 -7.83
N LEU A 30 13.98 8.06 -9.10
CA LEU A 30 13.44 6.77 -9.55
C LEU A 30 14.20 5.59 -8.94
N GLU A 31 15.53 5.65 -8.91
CA GLU A 31 16.37 4.60 -8.33
C GLU A 31 16.14 4.47 -6.82
N SER A 32 16.09 5.59 -6.11
CA SER A 32 15.83 5.61 -4.66
C SER A 32 14.44 5.08 -4.31
N ALA A 33 13.43 5.40 -5.12
CA ALA A 33 12.07 4.90 -4.95
C ALA A 33 12.00 3.37 -5.14
N ARG A 34 12.70 2.84 -6.15
CA ARG A 34 12.77 1.39 -6.40
C ARG A 34 13.48 0.65 -5.27
N GLU A 35 14.56 1.20 -4.75
CA GLU A 35 15.32 0.60 -3.64
C GLU A 35 14.54 0.63 -2.33
N LEU A 36 13.82 1.72 -2.05
CA LEU A 36 12.89 1.78 -0.92
C LEU A 36 11.80 0.69 -1.01
N LEU A 37 11.25 0.47 -2.21
CA LEU A 37 10.25 -0.56 -2.43
C LEU A 37 10.86 -1.97 -2.35
N GLY A 38 12.09 -2.14 -2.84
CA GLY A 38 12.86 -3.37 -2.70
C GLY A 38 13.13 -3.73 -1.24
N GLU A 39 13.53 -2.76 -0.41
CA GLU A 39 13.69 -2.92 1.04
C GLU A 39 12.35 -3.29 1.71
N PHE A 40 11.24 -2.66 1.30
CA PHE A 40 9.90 -3.01 1.79
C PHE A 40 9.52 -4.47 1.47
N GLN A 41 9.77 -4.91 0.24
CA GLN A 41 9.53 -6.30 -0.18
C GLN A 41 10.48 -7.29 0.52
N PHE A 42 11.75 -6.93 0.67
CA PHE A 42 12.74 -7.76 1.36
C PHE A 42 12.41 -7.93 2.84
N ALA A 43 11.95 -6.86 3.52
CA ALA A 43 11.47 -6.93 4.90
C ALA A 43 10.30 -7.92 5.04
N PHE A 44 9.38 -7.93 4.07
CA PHE A 44 8.28 -8.91 4.02
C PHE A 44 8.80 -10.34 3.83
N LEU A 45 9.78 -10.57 2.95
CA LEU A 45 10.39 -11.90 2.77
C LEU A 45 11.11 -12.38 4.04
N ASN A 46 11.83 -11.50 4.75
CA ASN A 46 12.45 -11.86 6.03
C ASN A 46 11.42 -12.24 7.09
N LEU A 47 10.27 -11.57 7.11
CA LEU A 47 9.16 -11.96 7.95
C LEU A 47 8.62 -13.35 7.55
N LEU A 48 8.40 -13.60 6.26
CA LEU A 48 7.86 -14.88 5.78
C LEU A 48 8.79 -16.07 6.00
N LEU A 49 10.09 -15.90 5.72
CA LEU A 49 11.06 -17.01 5.74
C LEU A 49 11.62 -17.27 7.14
N ASN A 50 11.86 -16.22 7.92
CA ASN A 50 12.60 -16.31 9.18
C ASN A 50 11.76 -15.93 10.40
N HIS A 51 10.48 -15.57 10.24
CA HIS A 51 9.66 -14.99 11.32
C HIS A 51 10.38 -13.83 12.04
N SER A 52 11.24 -13.10 11.31
CA SER A 52 12.09 -12.08 11.90
C SER A 52 11.24 -10.91 12.37
N MET A 53 11.35 -10.59 13.66
CA MET A 53 10.71 -9.42 14.23
C MET A 53 11.27 -8.14 13.60
N GLU A 54 12.56 -8.11 13.28
CA GLU A 54 13.20 -7.00 12.59
C GLU A 54 12.61 -6.79 11.20
N GLY A 55 12.35 -7.88 10.46
CA GLY A 55 11.64 -7.83 9.17
C GLY A 55 10.23 -7.25 9.32
N TRP A 56 9.48 -7.66 10.34
CA TRP A 56 8.17 -7.09 10.64
C TRP A 56 8.23 -5.60 10.98
N GLU A 57 9.13 -5.19 11.87
CA GLU A 57 9.29 -3.79 12.27
C GLU A 57 9.67 -2.91 11.07
N GLN A 58 10.58 -3.39 10.24
CA GLN A 58 11.03 -2.65 9.07
C GLN A 58 9.91 -2.49 8.05
N TRP A 59 9.18 -3.57 7.76
CA TRP A 59 8.00 -3.53 6.89
C TRP A 59 6.97 -2.51 7.41
N ARG A 60 6.66 -2.53 8.71
CA ARG A 60 5.74 -1.57 9.33
C ARG A 60 6.22 -0.13 9.24
N ARG A 61 7.51 0.13 9.50
CA ARG A 61 8.09 1.48 9.46
C ARG A 61 7.98 2.09 8.07
N ILE A 62 8.29 1.31 7.04
CA ILE A 62 8.21 1.78 5.64
C ILE A 62 6.74 1.98 5.23
N PHE A 63 5.84 1.05 5.59
CA PHE A 63 4.41 1.23 5.35
C PHE A 63 3.92 2.52 6.00
N GLN A 64 4.20 2.70 7.29
CA GLN A 64 3.82 3.90 8.04
C GLN A 64 4.33 5.17 7.36
N LEU A 65 5.60 5.19 6.96
CA LEU A 65 6.20 6.34 6.29
C LEU A 65 5.39 6.70 5.02
N LEU A 66 5.20 5.74 4.11
CA LEU A 66 4.51 5.97 2.84
C LEU A 66 3.02 6.35 3.03
N ALA A 67 2.34 5.72 3.98
CA ALA A 67 0.94 6.03 4.31
C ALA A 67 0.77 7.43 4.92
N ASN A 68 1.82 8.05 5.47
CA ASN A 68 1.78 9.38 6.08
C ASN A 68 2.30 10.51 5.17
N CYS A 69 2.67 10.24 3.92
CA CYS A 69 3.17 11.27 3.01
C CYS A 69 2.09 11.68 2.01
N GLU A 70 1.48 12.84 2.21
CA GLU A 70 0.44 13.36 1.30
C GLU A 70 1.07 14.02 0.06
N LYS A 71 2.12 14.82 0.26
CA LYS A 71 2.78 15.53 -0.85
C LYS A 71 3.58 14.57 -1.76
N ALA A 72 4.12 13.50 -1.17
CA ALA A 72 4.82 12.48 -1.94
C ALA A 72 3.95 11.81 -3.00
N ILE A 73 2.62 11.75 -2.81
CA ILE A 73 1.69 11.16 -3.78
C ILE A 73 1.71 11.95 -5.09
N VAL A 74 1.83 13.28 -5.02
CA VAL A 74 1.95 14.15 -6.20
C VAL A 74 3.35 14.08 -6.80
N ASN A 75 4.39 14.04 -5.96
CA ASN A 75 5.77 14.08 -6.40
C ASN A 75 6.24 12.75 -7.02
N TYR A 76 5.72 11.63 -6.51
CA TYR A 76 6.15 10.27 -6.86
C TYR A 76 4.93 9.35 -7.10
N PRO A 77 4.00 9.68 -8.01
CA PRO A 77 2.76 8.91 -8.18
C PRO A 77 3.02 7.46 -8.63
N ASN A 78 4.08 7.22 -9.41
CA ASN A 78 4.50 5.87 -9.80
C ASN A 78 4.93 5.01 -8.60
N LEU A 79 5.63 5.59 -7.61
CA LEU A 79 5.98 4.87 -6.38
C LEU A 79 4.72 4.40 -5.65
N TYR A 80 3.65 5.19 -5.64
CA TYR A 80 2.39 4.80 -4.99
C TYR A 80 1.60 3.75 -5.79
N ILE A 81 1.67 3.79 -7.13
CA ILE A 81 1.13 2.72 -7.98
C ILE A 81 1.83 1.39 -7.67
N ASP A 82 3.15 1.40 -7.66
CA ASP A 82 3.97 0.21 -7.37
C ASP A 82 3.72 -0.27 -5.93
N PHE A 83 3.68 0.66 -4.96
CA PHE A 83 3.45 0.33 -3.56
C PHE A 83 2.09 -0.34 -3.31
N ILE A 84 1.01 0.17 -3.90
CA ILE A 84 -0.33 -0.46 -3.80
C ILE A 84 -0.30 -1.87 -4.41
N THR A 85 0.32 -2.01 -5.57
CA THR A 85 0.46 -3.30 -6.27
C THR A 85 1.22 -4.30 -5.39
N VAL A 86 2.34 -3.88 -4.81
CA VAL A 86 3.12 -4.73 -3.88
C VAL A 86 2.30 -5.15 -2.66
N ILE A 87 1.62 -4.22 -1.98
CA ILE A 87 0.81 -4.57 -0.81
C ILE A 87 -0.32 -5.51 -1.21
N TYR A 88 -0.99 -5.25 -2.34
CA TYR A 88 -2.04 -6.11 -2.87
C TYR A 88 -1.56 -7.56 -3.01
N HIS A 89 -0.42 -7.79 -3.66
CA HIS A 89 0.13 -9.14 -3.81
C HIS A 89 0.60 -9.74 -2.48
N GLN A 90 1.27 -8.97 -1.62
CA GLN A 90 1.72 -9.45 -0.31
C GLN A 90 0.56 -9.95 0.55
N LEU A 91 -0.53 -9.17 0.64
CA LEU A 91 -1.72 -9.53 1.42
C LEU A 91 -2.53 -10.65 0.77
N THR A 92 -2.59 -10.69 -0.57
CA THR A 92 -3.30 -11.74 -1.30
C THR A 92 -2.60 -13.09 -1.18
N ASN A 93 -1.27 -13.10 -1.32
CA ASN A 93 -0.45 -14.31 -1.26
C ASN A 93 -0.31 -14.84 0.15
N ALA A 94 -0.15 -13.97 1.16
CA ALA A 94 -0.11 -14.40 2.55
C ALA A 94 -1.34 -15.26 2.89
N ASN A 95 -2.54 -14.79 2.53
CA ASN A 95 -3.81 -15.45 2.84
C ASN A 95 -4.06 -16.70 1.98
N ARG A 96 -3.42 -16.86 0.81
CA ARG A 96 -3.55 -18.08 -0.01
C ARG A 96 -2.79 -19.28 0.57
N SER A 97 -1.90 -19.06 1.54
CA SER A 97 -1.12 -20.13 2.17
C SER A 97 -1.93 -21.08 3.07
N GLU A 98 -3.26 -20.91 3.17
CA GLU A 98 -4.16 -21.81 3.90
C GLU A 98 -4.26 -23.24 3.32
N VAL A 99 -3.59 -23.57 2.21
CA VAL A 99 -3.66 -24.92 1.58
C VAL A 99 -2.29 -25.59 1.37
N SER A 100 -1.26 -25.27 2.16
CA SER A 100 0.01 -26.01 2.10
C SER A 100 0.74 -26.07 3.44
N SER A 101 0.32 -27.03 4.27
CA SER A 101 1.13 -27.75 5.28
C SER A 101 2.40 -27.03 5.81
N SER A 102 2.23 -26.07 6.71
CA SER A 102 3.23 -25.76 7.74
C SER A 102 2.59 -24.88 8.82
N ASN A 103 2.82 -25.20 10.10
CA ASN A 103 2.28 -24.46 11.24
C ASN A 103 2.76 -22.99 11.29
N SER A 104 3.82 -22.64 10.55
CA SER A 104 4.42 -21.30 10.49
C SER A 104 3.61 -20.26 9.71
N ALA A 105 2.96 -20.64 8.59
CA ALA A 105 2.22 -19.68 7.76
C ALA A 105 0.95 -19.18 8.46
N VAL A 106 0.29 -20.05 9.23
CA VAL A 106 -0.90 -19.72 10.03
C VAL A 106 -0.53 -18.73 11.15
N GLU A 107 0.63 -18.90 11.81
CA GLU A 107 1.12 -17.97 12.83
C GLU A 107 1.44 -16.57 12.27
N LEU A 108 1.97 -16.48 11.04
CA LEU A 108 2.21 -15.20 10.37
C LEU A 108 0.91 -14.51 9.95
N LEU A 109 -0.05 -15.28 9.44
CA LEU A 109 -1.39 -14.76 9.14
C LEU A 109 -2.08 -14.25 10.40
N ASP A 110 -1.96 -14.95 11.53
CA ASP A 110 -2.45 -14.45 12.81
C ASP A 110 -1.75 -13.15 13.20
N ILE A 111 -0.44 -12.97 12.95
CA ILE A 111 0.26 -11.70 13.18
C ILE A 111 -0.32 -10.56 12.33
N PHE A 112 -0.63 -10.81 11.05
CA PHE A 112 -1.19 -9.81 10.15
C PHE A 112 -2.69 -9.53 10.37
N PHE A 113 -3.45 -10.55 10.77
CA PHE A 113 -4.92 -10.59 10.67
C PHE A 113 -5.65 -10.92 11.97
N SER A 114 -4.95 -11.10 13.11
CA SER A 114 -5.64 -11.33 14.40
C SER A 114 -6.52 -10.14 14.76
N GLU A 115 -7.81 -10.31 14.49
CA GLU A 115 -8.87 -9.68 15.26
C GLU A 115 -8.82 -10.32 16.65
N SER A 116 -8.48 -9.49 17.64
CA SER A 116 -8.37 -9.82 19.06
C SER A 116 -9.26 -10.99 19.49
N SER A 117 -8.68 -12.19 19.54
CA SER A 117 -9.30 -13.34 20.17
C SER A 117 -8.34 -13.86 21.25
N SER A 118 -8.88 -13.92 22.45
CA SER A 118 -8.18 -14.25 23.68
C SER A 118 -7.64 -15.68 23.64
N SER A 119 -6.36 -15.84 23.35
CA SER A 119 -5.62 -17.05 23.64
C SER A 119 -4.17 -16.70 23.99
N SER A 120 -3.77 -17.13 25.18
CA SER A 120 -2.49 -16.84 25.80
C SER A 120 -1.35 -17.60 25.13
N THR A 121 -0.80 -17.03 24.06
CA THR A 121 0.63 -17.12 23.75
C THR A 121 1.15 -15.72 23.45
N GLN A 122 2.30 -15.41 24.02
CA GLN A 122 2.78 -14.06 24.22
C GLN A 122 3.44 -13.51 22.94
N TRP A 123 2.64 -12.84 22.12
CA TRP A 123 3.11 -11.85 21.15
C TRP A 123 2.17 -10.63 21.15
N LYS A 124 2.45 -9.64 22.00
CA LYS A 124 1.81 -8.31 21.91
C LYS A 124 2.46 -7.49 20.79
N LEU A 125 2.51 -8.02 19.56
CA LEU A 125 3.29 -7.44 18.45
C LEU A 125 2.46 -6.77 17.35
N THR A 126 1.17 -6.57 17.60
CA THR A 126 0.32 -5.64 16.87
C THR A 126 -0.44 -4.79 17.88
N GLU A 127 -0.42 -3.47 17.71
CA GLU A 127 -1.61 -2.73 18.11
C GLU A 127 -2.73 -3.32 17.25
N PRO A 128 -3.78 -3.92 17.85
CA PRO A 128 -4.88 -4.47 17.08
C PRO A 128 -5.40 -3.38 16.14
N GLY A 129 -5.24 -3.59 14.83
CA GLY A 129 -5.62 -2.61 13.82
C GLY A 129 -4.49 -1.82 13.16
N PHE A 130 -3.20 -2.17 13.30
CA PHE A 130 -2.12 -1.52 12.52
C PHE A 130 -2.45 -1.46 11.02
N LEU A 131 -2.70 -2.63 10.43
CA LEU A 131 -2.86 -2.78 8.98
C LEU A 131 -4.14 -2.10 8.47
N PRO A 132 -5.32 -2.36 9.06
CA PRO A 132 -6.53 -1.52 8.89
C PRO A 132 -6.28 -0.01 8.94
N THR A 133 -5.58 0.46 9.97
CA THR A 133 -5.35 1.90 10.19
C THR A 133 -4.45 2.49 9.10
N MET A 134 -3.38 1.78 8.75
CA MET A 134 -2.42 2.27 7.76
C MET A 134 -2.99 2.23 6.34
N ILE A 135 -3.74 1.18 5.98
CA ILE A 135 -4.47 1.12 4.71
C ILE A 135 -5.51 2.24 4.67
N GLY A 136 -6.33 2.40 5.71
CA GLY A 136 -7.33 3.47 5.76
C GLY A 136 -6.73 4.86 5.60
N ARG A 137 -5.56 5.11 6.22
CA ARG A 137 -4.83 6.37 6.08
C ARG A 137 -4.25 6.55 4.66
N LEU A 138 -3.62 5.53 4.10
CA LEU A 138 -3.08 5.55 2.74
C LEU A 138 -4.18 5.90 1.72
N LEU A 139 -5.30 5.16 1.77
CA LEU A 139 -6.45 5.37 0.91
C LEU A 139 -6.95 6.82 1.03
N LYS A 140 -7.18 7.30 2.27
CA LYS A 140 -7.64 8.67 2.52
C LYS A 140 -6.72 9.72 1.89
N ASN A 141 -5.41 9.56 2.03
CA ASN A 141 -4.43 10.52 1.53
C ASN A 141 -4.43 10.54 -0.01
N ILE A 142 -4.47 9.38 -0.66
CA ILE A 142 -4.53 9.28 -2.13
C ILE A 142 -5.81 9.90 -2.67
N TYR A 143 -6.96 9.54 -2.10
CA TYR A 143 -8.25 10.12 -2.52
C TYR A 143 -8.29 11.64 -2.37
N SER A 144 -7.75 12.17 -1.26
CA SER A 144 -7.67 13.62 -1.01
C SER A 144 -6.88 14.34 -2.11
N VAL A 145 -5.72 13.78 -2.48
CA VAL A 145 -4.84 14.35 -3.51
C VAL A 145 -5.48 14.26 -4.90
N CYS A 146 -5.94 13.08 -5.30
CA CYS A 146 -6.52 12.84 -6.61
C CYS A 146 -7.80 13.67 -6.83
N THR A 147 -8.65 13.86 -5.81
CA THR A 147 -9.87 14.68 -5.91
C THR A 147 -9.53 16.18 -6.05
N SER A 148 -8.49 16.63 -5.35
CA SER A 148 -8.03 18.03 -5.42
C SER A 148 -7.49 18.37 -6.81
N ASP A 149 -6.77 17.45 -7.45
CA ASP A 149 -6.28 17.67 -8.82
C ASP A 149 -7.38 17.60 -9.89
N ILE A 150 -8.40 16.76 -9.72
CA ILE A 150 -9.56 16.70 -10.64
C ILE A 150 -10.33 18.03 -10.64
N THR A 151 -10.44 18.69 -9.47
CA THR A 151 -11.20 19.93 -9.32
C THR A 151 -10.39 21.18 -9.69
N ASN A 152 -9.10 21.23 -9.32
CA ASN A 152 -8.29 22.45 -9.44
C ASN A 152 -7.22 22.42 -10.55
N LYS A 153 -7.04 21.29 -11.28
CA LYS A 153 -6.03 21.10 -12.36
C LYS A 153 -4.67 21.75 -12.03
N THR A 154 -4.13 21.45 -10.86
CA THR A 154 -2.91 22.11 -10.36
C THR A 154 -1.63 21.49 -10.94
N CYS A 155 -1.69 20.23 -11.38
CA CYS A 155 -0.55 19.48 -11.92
C CYS A 155 -0.47 19.43 -13.47
N PRO A 156 0.72 19.18 -14.05
CA PRO A 156 0.90 18.93 -15.48
C PRO A 156 0.00 17.79 -16.01
N SER A 157 -0.36 17.82 -17.30
CA SER A 157 -1.29 16.85 -17.90
C SER A 157 -0.83 15.40 -17.77
N GLU A 158 0.47 15.14 -17.85
CA GLU A 158 1.06 13.81 -17.70
C GLU A 158 0.91 13.28 -16.25
N THR A 159 1.29 14.08 -15.26
CA THR A 159 1.08 13.77 -13.84
C THR A 159 -0.40 13.55 -13.51
N SER A 160 -1.29 14.35 -14.10
CA SER A 160 -2.74 14.18 -13.93
C SER A 160 -3.24 12.84 -14.45
N ASN A 161 -2.69 12.31 -15.55
CA ASN A 161 -3.06 11.00 -16.06
C ASN A 161 -2.57 9.87 -15.14
N ILE A 162 -1.34 9.96 -14.62
CA ILE A 162 -0.80 8.98 -13.67
C ILE A 162 -1.61 9.02 -12.36
N LEU A 163 -1.99 10.19 -11.86
CA LEU A 163 -2.82 10.32 -10.66
C LEU A 163 -4.24 9.75 -10.85
N LYS A 164 -4.80 9.83 -12.06
CA LYS A 164 -6.07 9.17 -12.39
C LYS A 164 -5.91 7.64 -12.40
N ASP A 165 -4.81 7.14 -12.93
CA ASP A 165 -4.50 5.70 -12.90
C ASP A 165 -4.35 5.21 -11.46
N LEU A 166 -3.54 5.92 -10.67
CA LEU A 166 -3.38 5.68 -9.23
C LEU A 166 -4.72 5.66 -8.50
N PHE A 167 -5.61 6.61 -8.78
CA PHE A 167 -6.95 6.65 -8.19
C PHE A 167 -7.74 5.38 -8.49
N LYS A 168 -7.78 4.94 -9.75
CA LYS A 168 -8.55 3.74 -10.13
C LYS A 168 -7.99 2.46 -9.48
N ARG A 169 -6.66 2.32 -9.44
CA ARG A 169 -5.98 1.19 -8.78
C ARG A 169 -6.24 1.18 -7.28
N THR A 170 -6.22 2.36 -6.66
CA THR A 170 -6.53 2.55 -5.24
C THR A 170 -7.97 2.11 -4.94
N ASP A 171 -8.91 2.43 -5.83
CA ASP A 171 -10.31 2.03 -5.70
C ASP A 171 -10.50 0.51 -5.80
N GLY A 172 -9.89 -0.13 -6.79
CA GLY A 172 -9.91 -1.58 -6.91
C GLY A 172 -9.21 -2.30 -5.75
N PHE A 173 -8.08 -1.77 -5.28
CA PHE A 173 -7.41 -2.25 -4.07
C PHE A 173 -8.31 -2.15 -2.83
N ALA A 174 -8.95 -1.00 -2.60
CA ALA A 174 -9.86 -0.79 -1.47
C ALA A 174 -11.04 -1.77 -1.53
N HIS A 175 -11.63 -1.96 -2.71
CA HIS A 175 -12.70 -2.91 -2.94
C HIS A 175 -12.26 -4.35 -2.63
N SER A 176 -11.09 -4.76 -3.13
CA SER A 176 -10.54 -6.10 -2.91
C SER A 176 -10.28 -6.39 -1.44
N ILE A 177 -9.66 -5.45 -0.71
CA ILE A 177 -9.37 -5.60 0.72
C ILE A 177 -10.67 -5.69 1.54
N LYS A 178 -11.66 -4.85 1.24
CA LYS A 178 -12.96 -4.88 1.92
C LYS A 178 -13.65 -6.23 1.76
N HIS A 179 -13.70 -6.75 0.53
CA HIS A 179 -14.36 -8.02 0.24
C HIS A 179 -13.61 -9.20 0.87
N ARG A 180 -12.27 -9.22 0.74
CA ARG A 180 -11.44 -10.35 1.17
C ARG A 180 -11.29 -10.45 2.68
N PHE A 181 -11.08 -9.33 3.36
CA PHE A 181 -10.79 -9.32 4.80
C PHE A 181 -11.99 -8.96 5.66
N LYS A 182 -13.14 -8.66 5.04
CA LYS A 182 -14.36 -8.15 5.71
C LYS A 182 -14.08 -6.97 6.62
N TRP A 183 -12.99 -6.24 6.36
CA TRP A 183 -12.69 -5.04 7.11
C TRP A 183 -13.73 -4.01 6.74
N ASP A 184 -14.63 -3.75 7.69
CA ASP A 184 -15.51 -2.60 7.66
C ASP A 184 -14.65 -1.34 7.90
N MET A 185 -13.78 -0.99 6.95
CA MET A 185 -13.02 0.29 6.86
C MET A 185 -13.95 1.52 6.67
N ILE A 186 -15.22 1.33 7.04
CA ILE A 186 -16.39 1.93 6.45
C ILE A 186 -16.63 3.34 6.97
N THR A 187 -16.03 3.77 8.09
CA THR A 187 -16.19 5.16 8.55
C THR A 187 -15.44 6.16 7.67
N SER A 188 -14.33 5.77 7.03
CA SER A 188 -13.57 6.67 6.13
C SER A 188 -14.03 6.54 4.67
N TYR A 189 -14.39 5.32 4.24
CA TYR A 189 -14.88 5.04 2.89
C TYR A 189 -16.30 5.55 2.63
N GLN A 190 -17.23 5.48 3.60
CA GLN A 190 -18.59 6.01 3.42
C GLN A 190 -18.63 7.55 3.28
N LEU A 191 -17.67 8.25 3.87
CA LEU A 191 -17.54 9.70 3.67
C LEU A 191 -17.11 10.06 2.24
N LEU A 192 -16.42 9.15 1.55
CA LEU A 192 -15.96 9.30 0.17
C LEU A 192 -16.98 8.79 -0.87
N GLN A 193 -17.71 7.69 -0.61
CA GLN A 193 -18.81 7.24 -1.49
C GLN A 193 -19.91 8.29 -1.66
N ARG A 194 -20.06 9.21 -0.70
CA ARG A 194 -21.00 10.33 -0.81
C ARG A 194 -20.62 11.33 -1.93
N CYS A 195 -19.42 11.22 -2.50
CA CYS A 195 -18.90 12.07 -3.56
C CYS A 195 -18.93 11.42 -4.96
N THR A 196 -19.33 10.15 -5.11
CA THR A 196 -19.52 9.48 -6.41
C THR A 196 -20.92 8.86 -6.50
N PRO A 197 -21.85 9.41 -7.30
CA PRO A 197 -23.17 8.83 -7.42
C PRO A 197 -23.10 7.54 -8.25
N ASN A 198 -23.67 6.45 -7.70
CA ASN A 198 -24.01 5.17 -8.35
C ASN A 198 -22.91 4.47 -9.17
N ILE A 199 -22.31 3.44 -8.59
CA ILE A 199 -21.66 2.36 -9.35
C ILE A 199 -22.45 1.09 -9.10
N THR A 200 -23.13 0.62 -10.13
CA THR A 200 -23.76 -0.70 -10.24
C THR A 200 -22.72 -1.79 -9.96
N GLU A 201 -23.06 -2.73 -9.08
CA GLU A 201 -22.22 -3.88 -8.72
C GLU A 201 -21.88 -4.69 -9.99
N ILE A 202 -20.58 -4.79 -10.32
CA ILE A 202 -20.07 -5.59 -11.44
C ILE A 202 -19.81 -7.01 -10.95
N PRO A 203 -20.26 -8.07 -11.65
CA PRO A 203 -20.01 -9.46 -11.27
C PRO A 203 -18.53 -9.86 -11.33
N ILE A 204 -18.14 -10.73 -10.40
CA ILE A 204 -16.79 -11.17 -10.00
C ILE A 204 -15.95 -11.82 -11.12
N GLU A 205 -16.53 -12.13 -12.29
CA GLU A 205 -15.95 -13.04 -13.29
C GLU A 205 -15.15 -12.37 -14.42
N GLU A 206 -15.10 -11.04 -14.48
CA GLU A 206 -14.41 -10.32 -15.58
C GLU A 206 -13.07 -9.68 -15.18
N PHE A 207 -12.60 -9.92 -13.95
CA PHE A 207 -11.38 -9.30 -13.44
C PHE A 207 -10.16 -10.22 -13.65
N ASP A 208 -9.10 -9.70 -14.29
CA ASP A 208 -7.82 -10.40 -14.46
C ASP A 208 -7.05 -10.43 -13.13
N TRP A 209 -7.37 -11.43 -12.31
CA TRP A 209 -6.79 -11.64 -10.98
C TRP A 209 -5.33 -12.11 -10.99
N ASP A 210 -4.82 -12.55 -12.15
CA ASP A 210 -3.46 -13.07 -12.33
C ASP A 210 -2.50 -12.04 -12.94
N GLY A 211 -2.97 -10.81 -13.21
CA GLY A 211 -2.14 -9.72 -13.68
C GLY A 211 -1.12 -9.25 -12.63
N ASP A 212 0.06 -8.84 -13.08
CA ASP A 212 1.15 -8.27 -12.26
C ASP A 212 0.82 -6.87 -11.68
N GLU A 213 -0.45 -6.43 -11.78
CA GLU A 213 -0.89 -5.06 -11.55
C GLU A 213 -2.14 -4.98 -10.65
N ALA A 214 -2.22 -3.96 -9.79
CA ALA A 214 -3.38 -3.77 -8.90
C ALA A 214 -4.70 -3.54 -9.67
N PRO A 215 -5.85 -4.05 -9.16
CA PRO A 215 -7.13 -3.98 -9.85
C PRO A 215 -7.60 -2.57 -10.21
N VAL A 216 -8.04 -2.38 -11.45
CA VAL A 216 -8.67 -1.14 -11.93
C VAL A 216 -10.18 -1.40 -12.12
N ILE A 217 -11.04 -0.65 -11.42
CA ILE A 217 -12.48 -0.73 -11.68
C ILE A 217 -12.77 -0.04 -13.02
N VAL A 218 -13.25 -0.81 -13.99
CA VAL A 218 -13.73 -0.27 -15.27
C VAL A 218 -15.21 0.06 -15.12
N GLN A 219 -15.57 1.35 -15.25
CA GLN A 219 -16.97 1.74 -15.41
C GLN A 219 -17.36 1.45 -16.87
N LEU A 220 -18.21 0.44 -17.07
CA LEU A 220 -18.91 0.19 -18.33
C LEU A 220 -20.02 1.23 -18.54
#